data_AF-W7TLR5-F1
#
_entry.id   AF-W7TLR5-F1
#
_cell.length_a   1.000
_cell.length_b   1.000
_cell.length_c   1.000
_cell.angle_alpha   90.00
_cell.angle_beta   90.00
_cell.angle_gamma   90.00
#
_symmetry.space_group_name_H-M   'P 1'
#
loop_
_entity.id
_entity.type
_entity.pdbx_description
1 polymer ?
#
loop_
_entity_poly.entity_id
_entity_poly.type
_entity_poly.pdbx_seq_one_letter_code
_entity_poly.pdbx_strand_id
1 'polypeptide(L)'
;MYNARSSTLIRRFWGQTKIDFALKTRADPASQGDTHIVFYRPRNFHASTSNIKLYPSHSVCRSLNTHPFRMRYASSTASARAFPDPRTIGIVRETFGKWERRAPLAPKHVQALAQKGIKVLVQPSFRRAYPDSAYAAAGASIQEDLLPASLILGVKQVPVSALLPERTYMMFAHVLKGQLENMPLLDAIRRLKIRLLDYECITETGDRGGARTVFFGRFAGMAGMVDILQGLGQNLLARGYNTPFLNSPYTYMHPGLDAAKAGVRALGGKVATEGLPREICPLVVAFTGRGRVAQGAQEVFELLPHEWVEVKDLPALVASAQGEGGREGGREGKALQRKVYGVRVEEKDMVERMSTEQAVPQASVQSIDPPTPSSSPSYARDEYRLHPERYRPIFHERVAPYVSVLVNGIYWDQRYPRLLTKAQMKELWHSGLKGGGR
;
A
#
# COMPACT_ATOMS: atom_id res chain seq x y z
N MET A 1 -32.81 25.53 -40.57
CA MET A 1 -31.59 26.14 -41.16
C MET A 1 -30.38 25.62 -40.41
N TYR A 2 -29.44 25.01 -41.15
CA TYR A 2 -28.07 24.54 -40.79
C TYR A 2 -27.91 23.73 -39.48
N ASN A 3 -27.94 22.39 -39.49
CA ASN A 3 -27.12 21.36 -40.14
C ASN A 3 -25.69 21.19 -39.56
N ALA A 4 -25.38 19.92 -39.32
CA ALA A 4 -24.24 19.35 -38.62
C ALA A 4 -22.87 19.74 -39.21
N ARG A 5 -21.89 19.96 -38.33
CA ARG A 5 -20.45 19.68 -38.48
C ARG A 5 -19.67 20.24 -37.28
N SER A 6 -19.45 19.41 -36.25
CA SER A 6 -18.36 19.60 -35.25
C SER A 6 -18.11 18.36 -34.37
N SER A 7 -18.46 17.15 -34.84
CA SER A 7 -18.28 15.91 -34.07
C SER A 7 -16.99 15.13 -34.40
N THR A 8 -16.06 15.73 -35.15
CA THR A 8 -14.87 15.00 -35.67
C THR A 8 -13.53 15.41 -35.04
N LEU A 9 -13.49 16.40 -34.15
CA LEU A 9 -12.24 16.82 -33.48
C LEU A 9 -12.08 16.28 -32.03
N ILE A 10 -13.17 15.86 -31.38
CA ILE A 10 -13.13 15.36 -29.99
C ILE A 10 -12.82 13.84 -29.91
N ARG A 11 -12.91 13.11 -31.03
CA ARG A 11 -12.61 11.66 -31.08
C ARG A 11 -11.15 11.30 -31.37
N ARG A 12 -10.26 12.28 -31.58
CA ARG A 12 -8.82 12.04 -31.87
C ARG A 12 -7.89 12.16 -30.67
N PHE A 13 -8.36 12.59 -29.50
CA PHE A 13 -7.52 12.78 -28.31
C PHE A 13 -7.57 11.64 -27.27
N TRP A 14 -8.39 10.60 -27.48
CA TRP A 14 -8.52 9.45 -26.57
C TRP A 14 -8.21 8.12 -27.27
N GLY A 15 -7.11 8.10 -28.02
CA GLY A 15 -6.72 6.96 -28.85
C GLY A 15 -5.24 6.64 -28.80
N GLN A 16 -4.62 6.55 -27.61
CA GLN A 16 -3.37 5.80 -27.39
C GLN A 16 -2.98 5.78 -25.91
N THR A 17 -3.58 4.86 -25.14
CA THR A 17 -2.92 4.27 -23.97
C THR A 17 -3.49 2.87 -23.76
N LYS A 18 -3.01 1.91 -24.55
CA LYS A 18 -3.13 0.49 -24.19
C LYS A 18 -2.19 0.26 -23.02
N ILE A 19 -2.75 0.16 -21.82
CA ILE A 19 -2.05 -0.43 -20.68
C ILE A 19 -2.43 -1.91 -20.72
N ASP A 20 -1.55 -2.73 -21.29
CA ASP A 20 -1.66 -4.18 -21.22
C ASP A 20 -1.34 -4.62 -19.79
N PHE A 21 -2.36 -4.94 -19.02
CA PHE A 21 -2.20 -5.74 -17.79
C PHE A 21 -2.20 -7.21 -18.19
N ALA A 22 -1.00 -7.77 -18.35
CA ALA A 22 -0.82 -9.21 -18.47
C ALA A 22 -1.17 -9.88 -17.14
N LEU A 23 -2.31 -10.56 -17.09
CA LEU A 23 -2.59 -11.59 -16.09
C LEU A 23 -1.64 -12.77 -16.33
N LYS A 24 -0.49 -12.79 -15.65
CA LYS A 24 0.31 -14.02 -15.52
C LYS A 24 -0.26 -14.86 -14.38
N THR A 25 -1.06 -15.84 -14.75
CA THR A 25 -1.40 -17.00 -13.93
C THR A 25 -0.16 -17.89 -13.80
N ARG A 26 0.50 -17.88 -12.65
CA ARG A 26 1.25 -19.03 -12.12
C ARG A 26 1.26 -18.94 -10.61
N ALA A 27 0.79 -20.00 -9.96
CA ALA A 27 0.84 -20.16 -8.53
C ALA A 27 2.29 -20.31 -8.09
N ASP A 28 2.74 -19.45 -7.18
CA ASP A 28 4.00 -19.61 -6.46
C ASP A 28 3.70 -19.41 -4.96
N PRO A 29 3.99 -20.39 -4.08
CA PRO A 29 3.74 -20.30 -2.65
C PRO A 29 4.66 -19.34 -1.88
N ALA A 30 5.60 -18.64 -2.54
CA ALA A 30 6.62 -17.84 -1.86
C ALA A 30 6.32 -16.33 -1.64
N SER A 31 5.18 -15.78 -2.09
CA SER A 31 4.88 -14.35 -1.85
C SER A 31 4.29 -14.10 -0.45
N GLN A 32 5.16 -14.03 0.57
CA GLN A 32 4.78 -13.65 1.94
C GLN A 32 4.89 -12.14 2.16
N GLY A 33 3.73 -11.51 2.41
CA GLY A 33 3.62 -10.22 3.08
C GLY A 33 3.30 -9.02 2.20
N ASP A 34 2.13 -9.02 1.56
CA ASP A 34 1.53 -7.81 1.00
C ASP A 34 0.29 -7.41 1.82
N THR A 35 0.29 -6.17 2.32
CA THR A 35 -0.94 -5.51 2.79
C THR A 35 -1.82 -5.28 1.56
N HIS A 36 -2.81 -6.15 1.36
CA HIS A 36 -3.79 -5.95 0.27
C HIS A 36 -4.82 -4.89 0.68
N ILE A 37 -4.81 -3.75 -0.02
CA ILE A 37 -5.97 -2.88 -0.12
C ILE A 37 -6.82 -3.43 -1.27
N VAL A 38 -7.99 -3.98 -0.96
CA VAL A 38 -8.89 -4.59 -1.96
C VAL A 38 -9.94 -3.56 -2.37
N PHE A 39 -9.85 -3.09 -3.61
CA PHE A 39 -10.96 -2.43 -4.32
C PHE A 39 -11.42 -3.36 -5.44
N TYR A 40 -12.72 -3.68 -5.50
CA TYR A 40 -13.30 -4.51 -6.56
C TYR A 40 -14.26 -3.71 -7.46
N ARG A 41 -14.20 -4.04 -8.76
CA ARG A 41 -14.92 -3.42 -9.88
C ARG A 41 -16.06 -4.34 -10.35
N PRO A 42 -17.28 -3.87 -10.57
CA PRO A 42 -18.29 -4.67 -11.25
C PRO A 42 -18.03 -4.71 -12.77
N ARG A 43 -18.05 -5.90 -13.38
CA ARG A 43 -18.35 -6.07 -14.81
C ARG A 43 -19.83 -6.43 -14.93
N ASN A 44 -20.57 -5.67 -15.73
CA ASN A 44 -21.61 -6.19 -16.63
C ASN A 44 -21.96 -5.10 -17.64
N PHE A 45 -21.58 -5.31 -18.90
CA PHE A 45 -22.29 -4.76 -20.05
C PHE A 45 -22.08 -5.74 -21.21
N HIS A 46 -23.16 -6.38 -21.64
CA HIS A 46 -23.21 -7.04 -22.94
C HIS A 46 -23.26 -5.95 -24.01
N ALA A 47 -22.33 -5.97 -24.95
CA ALA A 47 -22.45 -5.25 -26.20
C ALA A 47 -22.14 -6.23 -27.34
N SER A 48 -23.13 -6.36 -28.23
CA SER A 48 -23.14 -7.15 -29.45
C SER A 48 -21.91 -6.87 -30.31
N THR A 49 -21.19 -7.92 -30.70
CA THR A 49 -20.11 -7.86 -31.69
C THR A 49 -20.69 -7.80 -33.09
N SER A 50 -20.56 -6.65 -33.75
CA SER A 50 -20.63 -6.55 -35.21
C SER A 50 -19.21 -6.57 -35.78
N ASN A 51 -18.98 -7.48 -36.72
CA ASN A 51 -17.72 -7.75 -37.40
C ASN A 51 -17.22 -6.52 -38.18
N ILE A 52 -15.96 -6.12 -37.95
CA ILE A 52 -15.22 -5.25 -38.87
C ILE A 52 -13.96 -6.00 -39.30
N LYS A 53 -13.93 -6.41 -40.57
CA LYS A 53 -12.76 -6.92 -41.29
C LYS A 53 -11.79 -5.75 -41.55
N LEU A 54 -10.52 -5.91 -41.19
CA LEU A 54 -9.45 -5.02 -41.63
C LEU A 54 -8.66 -5.72 -42.74
N TYR A 55 -8.55 -5.06 -43.90
CA TYR A 55 -7.71 -5.47 -45.03
C TYR A 55 -6.26 -5.01 -44.82
N PRO A 56 -5.25 -5.77 -45.27
CA PRO A 56 -3.86 -5.31 -45.27
C PRO A 56 -3.59 -4.47 -46.52
N SER A 57 -2.87 -3.36 -46.37
CA SER A 57 -2.24 -2.67 -47.49
C SER A 57 -0.72 -2.70 -47.31
N HIS A 58 -0.06 -3.11 -48.40
CA HIS A 58 1.39 -3.21 -48.55
C HIS A 58 2.01 -1.84 -48.88
N SER A 59 3.30 -1.74 -48.56
CA SER A 59 4.35 -0.88 -49.16
C SER A 59 4.29 0.61 -48.79
N VAL A 60 5.39 1.36 -48.59
CA VAL A 60 6.69 1.36 -49.25
C VAL A 60 7.79 1.84 -48.28
N CYS A 61 8.98 1.27 -48.47
CA CYS A 61 10.25 1.58 -47.84
C CYS A 61 10.76 2.99 -48.21
N ARG A 62 11.22 3.80 -47.24
CA ARG A 62 12.31 4.77 -47.47
C ARG A 62 13.25 4.81 -46.27
N SER A 63 14.45 4.32 -46.55
CA SER A 63 15.70 4.46 -45.81
C SER A 63 15.97 5.93 -45.44
N LEU A 64 16.22 6.18 -44.16
CA LEU A 64 16.99 7.34 -43.70
C LEU A 64 18.06 6.83 -42.72
N ASN A 65 19.30 7.11 -43.12
CA ASN A 65 20.56 6.82 -42.45
C ASN A 65 20.51 7.01 -40.93
N THR A 66 20.68 5.91 -40.19
CA THR A 66 21.16 5.96 -38.80
C THR A 66 22.67 5.79 -38.81
N HIS A 67 23.41 6.89 -38.63
CA HIS A 67 24.79 6.81 -38.19
C HIS A 67 24.81 6.13 -36.80
N PRO A 68 25.59 5.06 -36.59
CA PRO A 68 25.79 4.56 -35.25
C PRO A 68 26.60 5.60 -34.48
N PHE A 69 26.02 6.15 -33.41
CA PHE A 69 26.75 6.85 -32.37
C PHE A 69 27.74 5.86 -31.74
N ARG A 70 28.92 5.76 -32.35
CA ARG A 70 30.04 4.97 -31.83
C ARG A 70 30.57 5.76 -30.64
N MET A 71 30.12 5.41 -29.44
CA MET A 71 30.69 5.89 -28.18
C MET A 71 32.16 5.49 -28.19
N ARG A 72 33.03 6.41 -28.60
CA ARG A 72 34.48 6.26 -28.46
C ARG A 72 34.75 6.26 -26.95
N TYR A 73 34.89 5.08 -26.37
CA TYR A 73 35.74 4.96 -25.19
C TYR A 73 37.13 5.39 -25.64
N ALA A 74 37.45 6.66 -25.38
CA ALA A 74 38.83 7.09 -25.39
C ALA A 74 39.56 6.12 -24.46
N SER A 75 40.56 5.44 -25.03
CA SER A 75 41.60 4.74 -24.29
C SER A 75 42.29 5.78 -23.42
N SER A 76 41.72 6.00 -22.23
CA SER A 76 42.34 6.75 -21.16
C SER A 76 43.29 5.78 -20.49
N THR A 77 44.58 6.09 -20.65
CA THR A 77 45.68 5.65 -19.79
C THR A 77 45.20 5.31 -18.38
N ALA A 78 45.52 4.10 -17.94
CA ALA A 78 45.25 3.54 -16.62
C ALA A 78 44.97 4.60 -15.54
N SER A 79 43.69 4.88 -15.30
CA SER A 79 43.28 5.63 -14.12
C SER A 79 43.71 4.79 -12.92
N ALA A 80 44.73 5.27 -12.20
CA ALA A 80 45.08 4.75 -10.89
C ALA A 80 43.78 4.53 -10.12
N ARG A 81 43.51 3.28 -9.69
CA ARG A 81 42.30 2.94 -8.94
C ARG A 81 42.18 3.91 -7.76
N ALA A 82 41.39 4.96 -7.92
CA ALA A 82 41.12 5.90 -6.85
C ALA A 82 40.35 5.10 -5.79
N PHE A 83 41.06 4.75 -4.72
CA PHE A 83 40.44 4.11 -3.58
C PHE A 83 39.33 5.04 -3.08
N PRO A 84 38.13 4.50 -2.78
CA PRO A 84 37.06 5.34 -2.28
C PRO A 84 37.49 6.01 -0.98
N ASP A 85 37.11 7.27 -0.81
CA ASP A 85 37.38 8.00 0.42
C ASP A 85 36.44 7.51 1.53
N PRO A 86 36.96 6.99 2.66
CA PRO A 86 36.14 6.54 3.77
C PRO A 86 35.29 7.66 4.41
N ARG A 87 35.62 8.94 4.17
CA ARG A 87 34.85 10.10 4.63
C ARG A 87 33.90 10.68 3.57
N THR A 88 33.75 10.02 2.42
CA THR A 88 32.82 10.44 1.37
C THR A 88 31.64 9.46 1.27
N ILE A 89 30.43 10.00 1.35
CA ILE A 89 29.18 9.26 1.09
C ILE A 89 28.52 9.76 -0.19
N GLY A 90 27.79 8.87 -0.87
CA GLY A 90 27.01 9.17 -2.07
C GLY A 90 25.52 8.95 -1.83
N ILE A 91 24.67 9.82 -2.36
CA ILE A 91 23.22 9.60 -2.47
C ILE A 91 22.89 9.35 -3.94
N VAL A 92 22.43 8.13 -4.24
CA VAL A 92 22.09 7.71 -5.60
C VAL A 92 20.75 8.30 -6.05
N ARG A 93 20.59 8.53 -7.36
CA ARG A 93 19.32 8.91 -7.98
C ARG A 93 18.27 7.80 -7.83
N GLU A 94 17.04 8.20 -7.54
CA GLU A 94 15.90 7.28 -7.39
C GLU A 94 15.44 6.75 -8.77
N THR A 95 15.47 5.42 -8.94
CA THR A 95 15.20 4.78 -10.24
C THR A 95 14.12 3.69 -10.22
N PHE A 96 13.69 3.22 -9.03
CA PHE A 96 12.75 2.11 -8.88
C PHE A 96 11.40 2.31 -9.58
N GLY A 97 10.91 3.55 -9.67
CA GLY A 97 9.70 3.86 -10.42
C GLY A 97 9.37 5.35 -10.42
N LYS A 98 8.36 5.74 -11.19
CA LYS A 98 7.91 7.14 -11.30
C LYS A 98 7.42 7.74 -9.98
N TRP A 99 7.04 6.89 -9.02
CA TRP A 99 6.48 7.28 -7.74
C TRP A 99 7.51 7.35 -6.60
N GLU A 100 8.74 6.84 -6.80
CA GLU A 100 9.76 6.91 -5.76
C GLU A 100 10.35 8.31 -5.70
N ARG A 101 9.90 9.09 -4.72
CA ARG A 101 10.34 10.47 -4.47
C ARG A 101 11.07 10.62 -3.14
N ARG A 102 11.14 9.57 -2.32
CA ARG A 102 11.81 9.66 -1.01
C ARG A 102 13.31 9.73 -1.20
N ALA A 103 13.99 10.30 -0.22
CA ALA A 103 15.45 10.32 -0.14
C ALA A 103 15.92 9.56 1.10
N PRO A 104 17.08 8.90 1.06
CA PRO A 104 17.62 8.20 2.23
C PRO A 104 18.04 9.19 3.34
N LEU A 105 18.41 10.41 2.96
CA LEU A 105 18.76 11.51 3.88
C LEU A 105 18.03 12.79 3.47
N ALA A 106 17.49 13.53 4.45
CA ALA A 106 16.97 14.87 4.25
C ALA A 106 18.13 15.91 4.26
N PRO A 107 17.94 17.12 3.69
CA PRO A 107 18.97 18.17 3.70
C PRO A 107 19.54 18.47 5.10
N LYS A 108 18.70 18.47 6.15
CA LYS A 108 19.16 18.64 7.53
C LYS A 108 20.14 17.55 8.01
N HIS A 109 19.97 16.31 7.54
CA HIS A 109 20.90 15.22 7.88
C HIS A 109 22.22 15.40 7.15
N VAL A 110 22.17 15.88 5.89
CA VAL A 110 23.35 16.19 5.10
C VAL A 110 24.15 17.33 5.71
N GLN A 111 23.48 18.39 6.18
CA GLN A 111 24.12 19.48 6.91
C GLN A 111 24.85 18.98 8.16
N ALA A 112 24.21 18.12 8.95
CA ALA A 112 24.83 17.53 10.14
C ALA A 112 26.06 16.65 9.81
N LEU A 113 26.07 15.99 8.66
CA LEU A 113 27.23 15.20 8.18
C LEU A 113 28.35 16.11 7.69
N ALA A 114 28.02 17.15 6.92
CA ALA A 114 28.98 18.13 6.42
C ALA A 114 29.70 18.86 7.58
N GLN A 115 28.96 19.24 8.64
CA GLN A 115 29.52 19.82 9.86
C GLN A 115 30.51 18.90 10.58
N LYS A 116 30.36 17.57 10.42
CA LYS A 116 31.30 16.56 10.94
C LYS A 116 32.48 16.30 9.99
N GLY A 117 32.61 17.06 8.91
CA GLY A 117 33.66 16.89 7.91
C GLY A 117 33.45 15.68 6.99
N ILE A 118 32.23 15.14 6.90
CA ILE A 118 31.88 14.06 5.97
C ILE A 118 31.44 14.70 4.66
N LYS A 119 32.09 14.33 3.56
CA LYS A 119 31.73 14.81 2.22
C LYS A 119 30.49 14.05 1.73
N VAL A 120 29.49 14.79 1.29
CA VAL A 120 28.24 14.21 0.74
C VAL A 120 28.14 14.54 -0.73
N LEU A 121 28.18 13.52 -1.58
CA LEU A 121 27.92 13.59 -3.01
C LEU A 121 26.46 13.23 -3.27
N VAL A 122 25.77 13.99 -4.12
CA VAL A 122 24.36 13.73 -4.44
C VAL A 122 24.19 13.72 -5.94
N GLN A 123 23.66 12.62 -6.46
CA GLN A 123 23.23 12.58 -7.86
C GLN A 123 22.02 13.48 -8.08
N PRO A 124 22.04 14.36 -9.11
CA PRO A 124 20.92 15.22 -9.45
C PRO A 124 19.63 14.41 -9.65
N SER A 125 18.50 14.91 -9.15
CA SER A 125 17.21 14.21 -9.30
C SER A 125 16.03 15.18 -9.36
N PHE A 126 15.30 15.17 -10.48
CA PHE A 126 14.05 15.93 -10.63
C PHE A 126 12.84 15.27 -9.93
N ARG A 127 12.98 14.06 -9.38
CA ARG A 127 11.87 13.30 -8.77
C ARG A 127 11.82 13.44 -7.26
N ARG A 128 13.00 13.51 -6.65
CA ARG A 128 13.20 13.54 -5.20
C ARG A 128 12.37 14.65 -4.56
N ALA A 129 11.86 14.38 -3.35
CA ALA A 129 11.02 15.31 -2.60
C ALA A 129 11.77 16.59 -2.18
N TYR A 130 13.09 16.54 -2.14
CA TYR A 130 13.96 17.68 -1.89
C TYR A 130 14.68 18.08 -3.18
N PRO A 131 14.67 19.37 -3.56
CA PRO A 131 15.40 19.84 -4.74
C PRO A 131 16.91 19.79 -4.51
N ASP A 132 17.68 19.67 -5.59
CA ASP A 132 19.15 19.62 -5.53
C ASP A 132 19.75 20.88 -4.86
N SER A 133 19.13 22.04 -5.05
CA SER A 133 19.54 23.30 -4.39
C SER A 133 19.49 23.22 -2.86
N ALA A 134 18.55 22.48 -2.28
CA ALA A 134 18.47 22.28 -0.84
C ALA A 134 19.62 21.41 -0.32
N TYR A 135 20.09 20.43 -1.09
CA TYR A 135 21.28 19.65 -0.76
C TYR A 135 22.56 20.46 -0.88
N ALA A 136 22.70 21.26 -1.95
CA ALA A 136 23.83 22.17 -2.12
C ALA A 136 23.93 23.16 -0.95
N ALA A 137 22.82 23.79 -0.56
CA ALA A 137 22.75 24.68 0.60
C ALA A 137 23.08 23.97 1.93
N ALA A 138 22.84 22.66 2.02
CA ALA A 138 23.21 21.83 3.15
C ALA A 138 24.69 21.38 3.15
N GLY A 139 25.49 21.82 2.17
CA GLY A 139 26.93 21.48 2.08
C GLY A 139 27.24 20.25 1.25
N ALA A 140 26.29 19.74 0.45
CA ALA A 140 26.54 18.64 -0.49
C ALA A 140 27.17 19.12 -1.80
N SER A 141 27.92 18.24 -2.47
CA SER A 141 28.32 18.42 -3.87
C SER A 141 27.34 17.69 -4.78
N ILE A 142 26.72 18.44 -5.72
CA ILE A 142 25.77 17.87 -6.69
C ILE A 142 26.56 17.41 -7.92
N GLN A 143 26.58 16.11 -8.19
CA GLN A 143 27.33 15.52 -9.32
C GLN A 143 26.86 14.12 -9.68
N GLU A 144 27.03 13.71 -10.95
CA GLU A 144 26.66 12.36 -11.42
C GLU A 144 27.60 11.27 -10.88
N ASP A 145 28.91 11.56 -10.84
CA ASP A 145 29.91 10.58 -10.47
C ASP A 145 29.97 10.36 -8.96
N LEU A 146 29.73 9.12 -8.54
CA LEU A 146 29.81 8.69 -7.15
C LEU A 146 31.04 7.81 -6.87
N LEU A 147 31.96 7.64 -7.83
CA LEU A 147 33.19 6.85 -7.64
C LEU A 147 33.97 7.21 -6.37
N PRO A 148 34.11 8.49 -5.95
CA PRO A 148 34.84 8.81 -4.73
C PRO A 148 34.18 8.32 -3.44
N ALA A 149 32.88 8.03 -3.44
CA ALA A 149 32.16 7.61 -2.25
C ALA A 149 32.49 6.17 -1.85
N SER A 150 32.72 5.94 -0.55
CA SER A 150 32.89 4.58 0.01
C SER A 150 31.55 3.92 0.37
N LEU A 151 30.56 4.74 0.77
CA LEU A 151 29.21 4.34 1.10
C LEU A 151 28.21 5.04 0.17
N ILE A 152 27.34 4.28 -0.49
CA ILE A 152 26.30 4.78 -1.37
C ILE A 152 24.93 4.43 -0.79
N LEU A 153 24.11 5.45 -0.61
CA LEU A 153 22.79 5.37 0.00
C LEU A 153 21.71 5.50 -1.08
N GLY A 154 20.71 4.63 -1.03
CA GLY A 154 19.50 4.72 -1.84
C GLY A 154 18.31 4.18 -1.07
N VAL A 155 17.10 4.71 -1.28
CA VAL A 155 15.91 4.15 -0.60
C VAL A 155 15.62 2.74 -1.11
N LYS A 156 15.60 2.58 -2.43
CA LYS A 156 15.30 1.32 -3.12
C LYS A 156 16.52 0.82 -3.88
N GLN A 157 16.39 -0.35 -4.48
CA GLN A 157 17.45 -0.98 -5.25
C GLN A 157 17.97 -0.12 -6.40
N VAL A 158 19.27 -0.24 -6.67
CA VAL A 158 19.97 0.40 -7.78
C VAL A 158 20.02 -0.57 -8.97
N PRO A 159 19.82 -0.12 -10.22
CA PRO A 159 19.95 -0.97 -11.40
C PRO A 159 21.34 -1.62 -11.46
N VAL A 160 21.39 -2.90 -11.81
CA VAL A 160 22.65 -3.67 -11.90
C VAL A 160 23.72 -2.98 -12.74
N SER A 161 23.30 -2.33 -13.84
CA SER A 161 24.19 -1.61 -14.76
C SER A 161 24.80 -0.32 -14.16
N ALA A 162 24.25 0.19 -13.06
CA ALA A 162 24.70 1.40 -12.39
C ALA A 162 25.50 1.10 -11.11
N LEU A 163 25.67 -0.17 -10.75
CA LEU A 163 26.43 -0.56 -9.56
C LEU A 163 27.93 -0.30 -9.77
N LEU A 164 28.52 0.37 -8.78
CA LEU A 164 29.96 0.59 -8.69
C LEU A 164 30.62 -0.58 -7.92
N PRO A 165 31.67 -1.22 -8.47
CA PRO A 165 32.35 -2.33 -7.83
C PRO A 165 33.10 -1.91 -6.57
N GLU A 166 33.28 -2.84 -5.64
CA GLU A 166 34.08 -2.67 -4.42
C GLU A 166 33.63 -1.43 -3.61
N ARG A 167 32.31 -1.28 -3.47
CA ARG A 167 31.65 -0.22 -2.67
C ARG A 167 30.77 -0.81 -1.58
N THR A 168 30.45 0.02 -0.58
CA THR A 168 29.39 -0.31 0.37
C THR A 168 28.09 0.35 -0.08
N TYR A 169 27.00 -0.40 -0.13
CA TYR A 169 25.67 0.14 -0.43
C TYR A 169 24.73 -0.05 0.76
N MET A 170 23.88 0.94 1.02
CA MET A 170 22.80 0.85 1.99
C MET A 170 21.46 1.18 1.33
N MET A 171 20.57 0.20 1.28
CA MET A 171 19.29 0.28 0.56
C MET A 171 18.32 -0.81 1.01
N PHE A 172 17.04 -0.68 0.66
CA PHE A 172 16.14 -1.84 0.63
C PHE A 172 16.43 -2.64 -0.65
N ALA A 173 17.24 -3.70 -0.53
CA ALA A 173 17.56 -4.55 -1.68
C ALA A 173 16.43 -5.54 -1.99
N HIS A 174 15.60 -5.85 -0.98
CA HIS A 174 14.54 -6.87 -1.04
C HIS A 174 15.08 -8.20 -1.58
N VAL A 175 16.14 -8.70 -0.96
CA VAL A 175 16.75 -10.00 -1.28
C VAL A 175 16.60 -11.01 -0.15
N LEU A 176 16.26 -10.53 1.06
CA LEU A 176 16.26 -11.32 2.29
C LEU A 176 15.33 -12.54 2.23
N LYS A 177 14.20 -12.43 1.53
CA LYS A 177 13.18 -13.48 1.45
C LYS A 177 13.27 -14.27 0.15
N GLY A 178 14.35 -14.15 -0.61
CA GLY A 178 14.52 -14.82 -1.89
C GLY A 178 13.60 -14.27 -2.99
N GLN A 179 13.30 -12.97 -2.96
CA GLN A 179 12.46 -12.33 -3.98
C GLN A 179 13.10 -12.46 -5.38
N LEU A 180 12.48 -13.29 -6.24
CA LEU A 180 13.02 -13.72 -7.52
C LEU A 180 13.47 -12.56 -8.41
N GLU A 181 12.72 -11.45 -8.41
CA GLU A 181 13.01 -10.28 -9.24
C GLU A 181 14.32 -9.56 -8.86
N ASN A 182 14.80 -9.71 -7.62
CA ASN A 182 16.02 -9.07 -7.13
C ASN A 182 17.18 -10.04 -6.96
N MET A 183 17.03 -11.33 -7.28
CA MET A 183 18.16 -12.27 -7.23
C MET A 183 19.31 -11.90 -8.19
N PRO A 184 19.07 -11.40 -9.42
CA PRO A 184 20.14 -10.89 -10.27
C PRO A 184 20.92 -9.72 -9.67
N LEU A 185 20.28 -8.89 -8.83
CA LEU A 185 20.94 -7.83 -8.08
C LEU A 185 21.90 -8.43 -7.03
N LEU A 186 21.46 -9.46 -6.31
CA LEU A 186 22.31 -10.14 -5.33
C LEU A 186 23.53 -10.79 -5.99
N ASP A 187 23.36 -11.44 -7.15
CA ASP A 187 24.46 -12.00 -7.93
C ASP A 187 25.46 -10.92 -8.37
N ALA A 188 24.94 -9.78 -8.85
CA ALA A 188 25.77 -8.65 -9.22
C ALA A 188 26.54 -8.08 -8.02
N ILE A 189 25.91 -7.94 -6.86
CA ILE A 189 26.54 -7.48 -5.62
C ILE A 189 27.71 -8.40 -5.24
N ARG A 190 27.53 -9.72 -5.30
CA ARG A 190 28.60 -10.69 -5.03
C ARG A 190 29.74 -10.58 -6.05
N ARG A 191 29.42 -10.57 -7.34
CA ARG A 191 30.39 -10.48 -8.44
C ARG A 191 31.21 -9.19 -8.39
N LEU A 192 30.57 -8.07 -8.08
CA LEU A 192 31.18 -6.75 -7.98
C LEU A 192 31.85 -6.51 -6.62
N LYS A 193 31.87 -7.50 -5.72
CA LYS A 193 32.44 -7.41 -4.36
C LYS A 193 31.87 -6.23 -3.57
N ILE A 194 30.58 -5.97 -3.72
CA ILE A 194 29.87 -4.93 -2.99
C ILE A 194 29.53 -5.44 -1.59
N ARG A 195 29.74 -4.59 -0.58
CA ARG A 195 29.21 -4.81 0.77
C ARG A 195 27.80 -4.23 0.85
N LEU A 196 26.80 -5.06 1.11
CA LEU A 196 25.40 -4.63 1.23
C LEU A 196 24.98 -4.48 2.70
N LEU A 197 24.42 -3.32 3.04
CA LEU A 197 23.75 -3.02 4.29
C LEU A 197 22.25 -2.88 4.01
N ASP A 198 21.50 -3.97 4.13
CA ASP A 198 20.05 -3.93 3.85
C ASP A 198 19.29 -3.25 4.99
N TYR A 199 18.52 -2.19 4.68
CA TYR A 199 17.67 -1.50 5.66
C TYR A 199 16.69 -2.46 6.36
N GLU A 200 16.26 -3.52 5.68
CA GLU A 200 15.34 -4.52 6.23
C GLU A 200 15.91 -5.25 7.45
N CYS A 201 17.24 -5.35 7.54
CA CYS A 201 17.94 -6.11 8.57
C CYS A 201 18.38 -5.29 9.79
N ILE A 202 18.04 -3.99 9.85
CA ILE A 202 18.44 -3.13 10.98
C ILE A 202 17.56 -3.43 12.19
N THR A 203 18.20 -3.86 13.27
CA THR A 203 17.59 -4.15 14.56
C THR A 203 18.04 -3.15 15.62
N GLU A 204 17.29 -3.06 16.73
CA GLU A 204 17.55 -2.10 17.81
C GLU A 204 18.93 -2.29 18.46
N THR A 205 19.33 -3.54 18.69
CA THR A 205 20.59 -3.91 19.34
C THR A 205 21.69 -4.34 18.36
N GLY A 206 21.37 -4.46 17.07
CA GLY A 206 22.27 -5.03 16.05
C GLY A 206 22.27 -6.57 16.01
N ASP A 207 21.52 -7.23 16.90
CA ASP A 207 21.45 -8.69 16.95
C ASP A 207 20.62 -9.26 15.79
N ARG A 208 21.06 -10.42 15.29
CA ARG A 208 20.31 -11.18 14.30
C ARG A 208 18.99 -11.66 14.90
N GLY A 209 17.88 -11.37 14.22
CA GLY A 209 16.55 -11.74 14.68
C GLY A 209 15.97 -10.81 15.74
N GLY A 210 16.69 -9.74 16.13
CA GLY A 210 16.19 -8.71 17.04
C GLY A 210 15.04 -7.89 16.46
N ALA A 211 14.44 -7.05 17.31
CA ALA A 211 13.36 -6.16 16.91
C ALA A 211 13.83 -5.18 15.83
N ARG A 212 13.19 -5.24 14.67
CA ARG A 212 13.50 -4.36 13.53
C ARG A 212 13.11 -2.92 13.84
N THR A 213 13.95 -1.96 13.42
CA THR A 213 13.68 -0.53 13.58
C THR A 213 13.01 0.09 12.36
N VAL A 214 13.22 -0.50 11.18
CA VAL A 214 12.71 0.03 9.90
C VAL A 214 11.53 -0.80 9.39
N PHE A 215 10.34 -0.19 9.44
CA PHE A 215 9.07 -0.76 9.00
C PHE A 215 8.08 0.35 8.63
N PHE A 216 6.89 -0.02 8.13
CA PHE A 216 5.86 0.96 7.81
C PHE A 216 5.43 1.76 9.06
N GLY A 217 5.66 3.07 8.99
CA GLY A 217 5.29 4.01 10.06
C GLY A 217 3.86 4.54 9.93
N ARG A 218 3.51 5.49 10.81
CA ARG A 218 2.20 6.15 10.83
C ARG A 218 1.81 6.78 9.49
N PHE A 219 2.77 7.35 8.76
CA PHE A 219 2.51 7.96 7.45
C PHE A 219 1.93 6.98 6.42
N ALA A 220 2.29 5.69 6.48
CA ALA A 220 1.70 4.69 5.58
C ALA A 220 0.20 4.50 5.85
N GLY A 221 -0.20 4.53 7.13
CA GLY A 221 -1.59 4.51 7.54
C GLY A 221 -2.36 5.74 7.09
N MET A 222 -1.76 6.92 7.27
CA MET A 222 -2.38 8.18 6.85
C MET A 222 -2.61 8.23 5.34
N ALA A 223 -1.57 7.91 4.55
CA ALA A 223 -1.67 7.81 3.09
C ALA A 223 -2.71 6.76 2.67
N GLY A 224 -2.65 5.57 3.29
CA GLY A 224 -3.59 4.49 3.01
C GLY A 224 -5.04 4.89 3.25
N MET A 225 -5.34 5.60 4.34
CA MET A 225 -6.70 6.03 4.63
C MET A 225 -7.19 7.09 3.63
N VAL A 226 -6.36 8.06 3.24
CA VAL A 226 -6.71 9.06 2.19
C VAL A 226 -7.03 8.35 0.87
N ASP A 227 -6.18 7.41 0.46
CA ASP A 227 -6.41 6.61 -0.75
C ASP A 227 -7.66 5.73 -0.63
N ILE A 228 -7.96 5.23 0.57
CA ILE A 228 -9.16 4.44 0.84
C ILE A 228 -10.42 5.29 0.66
N LEU A 229 -10.44 6.52 1.17
CA LEU A 229 -11.56 7.44 0.99
C LEU A 229 -11.81 7.74 -0.49
N GLN A 230 -10.74 7.95 -1.27
CA GLN A 230 -10.89 8.17 -2.71
C GLN A 230 -11.36 6.90 -3.45
N GLY A 231 -10.80 5.74 -3.10
CA GLY A 231 -11.23 4.46 -3.66
C GLY A 231 -12.69 4.15 -3.34
N LEU A 232 -13.16 4.48 -2.12
CA LEU A 232 -14.56 4.42 -1.74
C LEU A 232 -15.42 5.35 -2.61
N GLY A 233 -14.98 6.60 -2.83
CA GLY A 233 -15.67 7.54 -3.70
C GLY A 233 -15.85 7.02 -5.14
N GLN A 234 -14.80 6.42 -5.71
CA GLN A 234 -14.87 5.79 -7.03
C GLN A 234 -15.75 4.54 -7.06
N ASN A 235 -15.70 3.71 -6.03
CA ASN A 235 -16.56 2.54 -5.90
C ASN A 235 -18.03 2.94 -5.85
N LEU A 236 -18.36 3.95 -5.05
CA LEU A 236 -19.72 4.47 -4.91
C LEU A 236 -20.21 5.14 -6.19
N LEU A 237 -19.34 5.88 -6.89
CA LEU A 237 -19.66 6.44 -8.21
C LEU A 237 -20.00 5.34 -9.23
N ALA A 238 -19.23 4.24 -9.25
CA ALA A 238 -19.51 3.10 -10.12
C ALA A 238 -20.86 2.41 -9.82
N ARG A 239 -21.40 2.62 -8.62
CA ARG A 239 -22.71 2.14 -8.16
C ARG A 239 -23.81 3.19 -8.32
N GLY A 240 -23.52 4.34 -8.93
CA GLY A 240 -24.49 5.40 -9.21
C GLY A 240 -24.64 6.46 -8.10
N TYR A 241 -23.82 6.41 -7.05
CA TYR A 241 -23.89 7.38 -5.96
C TYR A 241 -22.93 8.56 -6.18
N ASN A 242 -23.46 9.78 -6.01
CA ASN A 242 -22.63 10.97 -5.85
C ASN A 242 -22.42 11.23 -4.36
N THR A 243 -21.19 11.08 -3.88
CA THR A 243 -20.86 11.27 -2.46
C THR A 243 -19.66 12.21 -2.30
N PRO A 244 -19.51 12.88 -1.15
CA PRO A 244 -18.35 13.73 -0.87
C PRO A 244 -17.00 13.02 -1.06
N PHE A 245 -16.95 11.69 -0.88
CA PHE A 245 -15.77 10.86 -1.07
C PHE A 245 -15.13 10.97 -2.46
N LEU A 246 -15.94 11.15 -3.51
CA LEU A 246 -15.46 11.29 -4.89
C LEU A 246 -14.53 12.50 -5.09
N ASN A 247 -14.69 13.53 -4.25
CA ASN A 247 -13.93 14.76 -4.33
C ASN A 247 -12.61 14.71 -3.55
N SER A 248 -12.26 13.57 -2.93
CA SER A 248 -11.00 13.41 -2.21
C SER A 248 -9.89 12.99 -3.18
N PRO A 249 -8.85 13.80 -3.45
CA PRO A 249 -7.76 13.36 -4.30
C PRO A 249 -6.97 12.22 -3.64
N TYR A 250 -6.36 11.35 -4.46
CA TYR A 250 -5.38 10.38 -3.96
C TYR A 250 -4.22 11.09 -3.27
N THR A 251 -3.56 10.41 -2.33
CA THR A 251 -2.48 10.95 -1.51
C THR A 251 -1.38 11.61 -2.34
N TYR A 252 -0.98 11.00 -3.46
CA TYR A 252 0.09 11.52 -4.31
C TYR A 252 -0.24 12.85 -4.99
N MET A 253 -1.51 13.24 -5.03
CA MET A 253 -1.96 14.51 -5.59
C MET A 253 -1.88 15.66 -4.57
N HIS A 254 -1.71 15.35 -3.29
CA HIS A 254 -1.56 16.37 -2.25
C HIS A 254 -0.10 16.82 -2.15
N PRO A 255 0.15 18.14 -2.00
CA PRO A 255 1.51 18.65 -1.86
C PRO A 255 2.18 18.25 -0.54
N GLY A 256 1.40 17.86 0.46
CA GLY A 256 1.88 17.44 1.77
C GLY A 256 0.75 16.92 2.66
N LEU A 257 1.13 16.41 3.83
CA LEU A 257 0.18 15.81 4.78
C LEU A 257 -0.88 16.80 5.26
N ASP A 258 -0.51 18.05 5.51
CA ASP A 258 -1.46 19.06 6.01
C ASP A 258 -2.56 19.36 4.99
N ALA A 259 -2.20 19.46 3.71
CA ALA A 259 -3.16 19.62 2.62
C ALA A 259 -4.08 18.40 2.49
N ALA A 260 -3.53 17.18 2.60
CA ALA A 260 -4.33 15.97 2.62
C ALA A 260 -5.33 15.95 3.78
N LYS A 261 -4.89 16.27 5.01
CA LYS A 261 -5.76 16.36 6.19
C LYS A 261 -6.81 17.46 6.04
N ALA A 262 -6.46 18.61 5.47
CA ALA A 262 -7.42 19.69 5.19
C ALA A 262 -8.50 19.23 4.21
N GLY A 263 -8.12 18.52 3.14
CA GLY A 263 -9.06 17.93 2.19
C GLY A 263 -10.04 16.95 2.85
N VAL A 264 -9.55 16.08 3.74
CA VAL A 264 -10.40 15.13 4.47
C VAL A 264 -11.35 15.86 5.43
N ARG A 265 -10.92 16.94 6.11
CA ARG A 265 -11.82 17.77 6.94
C ARG A 265 -12.91 18.43 6.11
N ALA A 266 -12.57 18.97 4.94
CA ALA A 266 -13.56 19.58 4.04
C ALA A 266 -14.60 18.57 3.56
N LEU A 267 -14.16 17.35 3.22
CA LEU A 267 -15.04 16.22 2.92
C LEU A 267 -15.93 15.88 4.11
N GLY A 268 -15.36 15.78 5.32
CA GLY A 268 -16.10 15.52 6.55
C GLY A 268 -17.16 16.58 6.83
N GLY A 269 -16.86 17.86 6.57
CA GLY A 269 -17.83 18.95 6.65
C GLY A 269 -19.04 18.71 5.76
N LYS A 270 -18.84 18.29 4.50
CA LYS A 270 -19.94 17.94 3.58
C LYS A 270 -20.76 16.75 4.08
N VAL A 271 -20.11 15.71 4.62
CA VAL A 271 -20.83 14.59 5.24
C VAL A 271 -21.71 15.07 6.39
N ALA A 272 -21.22 15.95 7.25
CA ALA A 272 -21.97 16.47 8.39
C ALA A 272 -23.18 17.34 7.98
N THR A 273 -23.04 18.15 6.91
CA THR A 273 -24.08 19.10 6.48
C THR A 273 -25.08 18.47 5.51
N GLU A 274 -24.59 17.82 4.45
CA GLU A 274 -25.38 17.27 3.34
C GLU A 274 -25.86 15.85 3.63
N GLY A 275 -25.11 15.08 4.41
CA GLY A 275 -25.36 13.67 4.66
C GLY A 275 -24.90 12.74 3.53
N LEU A 276 -24.88 11.45 3.82
CA LEU A 276 -24.67 10.36 2.86
C LEU A 276 -26.02 9.79 2.39
N PRO A 277 -26.09 9.18 1.19
CA PRO A 277 -27.28 8.44 0.76
C PRO A 277 -27.69 7.38 1.78
N ARG A 278 -28.99 7.26 2.03
CA ARG A 278 -29.53 6.35 3.05
C ARG A 278 -29.15 4.89 2.77
N GLU A 279 -29.08 4.49 1.51
CA GLU A 279 -28.82 3.13 1.03
C GLU A 279 -27.40 2.65 1.31
N ILE A 280 -26.49 3.56 1.68
CA ILE A 280 -25.12 3.23 2.05
C ILE A 280 -24.85 3.46 3.55
N CYS A 281 -25.89 3.85 4.30
CA CYS A 281 -25.82 4.11 5.73
C CYS A 281 -26.34 2.90 6.54
N PRO A 282 -25.69 2.55 7.65
CA PRO A 282 -24.50 3.19 8.20
C PRO A 282 -23.23 2.83 7.41
N LEU A 283 -22.37 3.82 7.15
CA LEU A 283 -21.07 3.57 6.54
C LEU A 283 -20.08 3.18 7.66
N VAL A 284 -19.74 1.90 7.77
CA VAL A 284 -18.91 1.36 8.85
C VAL A 284 -17.50 1.02 8.34
N VAL A 285 -16.47 1.56 8.99
CA VAL A 285 -15.05 1.34 8.70
C VAL A 285 -14.44 0.49 9.82
N ALA A 286 -14.01 -0.71 9.48
CA ALA A 286 -13.33 -1.62 10.41
C ALA A 286 -11.82 -1.41 10.38
N PHE A 287 -11.22 -1.28 11.56
CA PHE A 287 -9.77 -1.16 11.74
C PHE A 287 -9.24 -2.39 12.46
N THR A 288 -8.32 -3.11 11.83
CA THR A 288 -7.61 -4.23 12.46
C THR A 288 -6.18 -3.83 12.82
N GLY A 289 -5.67 -4.40 13.91
CA GLY A 289 -4.31 -4.17 14.36
C GLY A 289 -4.14 -2.89 15.20
N ARG A 290 -3.10 -2.90 16.05
CA ARG A 290 -2.79 -1.79 16.97
C ARG A 290 -1.48 -1.07 16.63
N GLY A 291 -0.86 -1.43 15.51
CA GLY A 291 0.43 -0.90 15.08
C GLY A 291 0.36 0.53 14.55
N ARG A 292 1.54 1.09 14.25
CA ARG A 292 1.70 2.47 13.76
C ARG A 292 0.86 2.77 12.51
N VAL A 293 0.73 1.80 11.59
CA VAL A 293 -0.09 1.95 10.38
C VAL A 293 -1.57 2.10 10.71
N ALA A 294 -2.12 1.21 11.55
CA ALA A 294 -3.52 1.29 11.96
C ALA A 294 -3.83 2.60 12.69
N GLN A 295 -2.93 3.06 13.57
CA GLN A 295 -3.05 4.35 14.25
C GLN A 295 -3.05 5.52 13.26
N GLY A 296 -2.12 5.53 12.30
CA GLY A 296 -2.08 6.59 11.28
C GLY A 296 -3.33 6.63 10.39
N ALA A 297 -3.96 5.47 10.12
CA ALA A 297 -5.22 5.43 9.39
C ALA A 297 -6.38 5.99 10.23
N GLN A 298 -6.44 5.62 11.52
CA GLN A 298 -7.44 6.15 12.45
C GLN A 298 -7.33 7.68 12.58
N GLU A 299 -6.12 8.25 12.64
CA GLU A 299 -5.94 9.70 12.69
C GLU A 299 -6.53 10.46 11.50
N VAL A 300 -6.55 9.85 10.31
CA VAL A 300 -7.19 10.46 9.14
C VAL A 300 -8.70 10.23 9.18
N PHE A 301 -9.15 9.05 9.58
CA PHE A 301 -10.56 8.74 9.77
C PHE A 301 -11.23 9.68 10.78
N GLU A 302 -10.55 9.98 11.89
CA GLU A 302 -11.04 10.85 12.97
C GLU A 302 -11.24 12.32 12.53
N LEU A 303 -10.75 12.71 11.35
CA LEU A 303 -11.04 14.01 10.74
C LEU A 303 -12.46 14.09 10.13
N LEU A 304 -13.13 12.95 9.97
CA LEU A 304 -14.52 12.87 9.54
C LEU A 304 -15.46 13.00 10.74
N PRO A 305 -16.71 13.44 10.54
CA PRO A 305 -17.75 13.28 11.56
C PRO A 305 -17.93 11.78 11.79
N HIS A 306 -17.57 11.29 12.98
CA HIS A 306 -17.53 9.85 13.23
C HIS A 306 -18.08 9.47 14.61
N GLU A 307 -18.43 8.20 14.74
CA GLU A 307 -18.76 7.55 16.01
C GLU A 307 -18.05 6.20 16.09
N TRP A 308 -17.42 5.91 17.22
CA TRP A 308 -16.83 4.60 17.49
C TRP A 308 -17.87 3.67 18.11
N VAL A 309 -17.98 2.46 17.57
CA VAL A 309 -18.88 1.40 18.07
C VAL A 309 -18.11 0.13 18.39
N GLU A 310 -18.65 -0.69 19.29
CA GLU A 310 -18.09 -1.99 19.62
C GLU A 310 -18.59 -3.07 18.64
N VAL A 311 -17.80 -4.13 18.45
CA VAL A 311 -18.16 -5.24 17.55
C VAL A 311 -19.53 -5.85 17.89
N LYS A 312 -19.85 -5.98 19.18
CA LYS A 312 -21.13 -6.52 19.66
C LYS A 312 -22.35 -5.68 19.26
N ASP A 313 -22.16 -4.39 18.97
CA ASP A 313 -23.24 -3.44 18.68
C ASP A 313 -23.48 -3.31 17.16
N LEU A 314 -22.60 -3.85 16.31
CA LEU A 314 -22.73 -3.81 14.85
C LEU A 314 -24.07 -4.35 14.32
N PRO A 315 -24.62 -5.49 14.81
CA PRO A 315 -25.91 -5.98 14.34
C PRO A 315 -27.05 -5.01 14.65
N ALA A 316 -27.05 -4.40 15.85
CA ALA A 316 -28.07 -3.45 16.27
C ALA A 316 -27.97 -2.13 15.48
N LEU A 317 -26.74 -1.63 15.28
CA LEU A 317 -26.48 -0.44 14.47
C LEU A 317 -27.04 -0.61 13.05
N VAL A 318 -26.74 -1.74 12.40
CA VAL A 318 -27.26 -2.02 11.07
C VAL A 318 -28.78 -2.19 11.07
N ALA A 319 -29.33 -2.96 12.03
CA ALA A 319 -30.77 -3.18 12.10
C ALA A 319 -31.55 -1.86 12.28
N SER A 320 -30.99 -0.91 13.03
CA SER A 320 -31.59 0.43 13.21
C SER A 320 -31.71 1.24 11.92
N ALA A 321 -30.86 0.96 10.92
CA ALA A 321 -30.96 1.57 9.59
C ALA A 321 -32.01 0.87 8.70
N GLN A 322 -32.34 -0.40 9.02
CA GLN A 322 -33.19 -1.28 8.22
C GLN A 322 -34.67 -1.30 8.67
N GLY A 323 -35.00 -1.17 9.97
CA GLY A 323 -36.39 -1.22 10.47
C GLY A 323 -37.16 0.10 10.27
N GLU A 324 -38.31 0.16 9.58
CA GLU A 324 -39.63 -0.47 9.83
C GLU A 324 -40.41 0.07 11.06
N GLY A 325 -39.85 1.02 11.82
CA GLY A 325 -40.58 1.80 12.85
C GLY A 325 -40.32 3.31 12.81
N GLY A 326 -39.40 3.77 11.97
CA GLY A 326 -39.10 5.18 11.78
C GLY A 326 -40.02 5.81 10.74
N ARG A 327 -40.87 6.75 11.16
CA ARG A 327 -41.46 7.74 10.26
C ARG A 327 -40.37 8.25 9.31
N GLU A 328 -40.63 8.17 8.00
CA GLU A 328 -39.77 8.77 6.97
C GLU A 328 -39.33 10.17 7.42
N GLY A 329 -38.03 10.40 7.54
CA GLY A 329 -37.46 11.70 7.94
C GLY A 329 -37.23 11.93 9.44
N GLY A 330 -37.37 10.91 10.29
CA GLY A 330 -37.05 10.97 11.72
C GLY A 330 -35.61 11.41 12.04
N ARG A 331 -35.42 12.02 13.22
CA ARG A 331 -34.13 12.58 13.71
C ARG A 331 -32.99 11.56 13.69
N GLU A 332 -33.29 10.28 13.95
CA GLU A 332 -32.31 9.18 13.99
C GLU A 332 -31.77 8.80 12.60
N GLY A 333 -32.64 8.69 11.58
CA GLY A 333 -32.19 8.40 10.22
C GLY A 333 -31.32 9.52 9.62
N LYS A 334 -31.59 10.78 9.98
CA LYS A 334 -30.71 11.91 9.63
C LYS A 334 -29.37 11.86 10.38
N ALA A 335 -29.34 11.30 11.59
CA ALA A 335 -28.11 11.14 12.34
C ALA A 335 -27.19 10.09 11.71
N LEU A 336 -27.72 8.97 11.21
CA LEU A 336 -26.94 7.91 10.52
C LEU A 336 -26.29 8.38 9.21
N GLN A 337 -26.88 9.37 8.54
CA GLN A 337 -26.39 9.91 7.27
C GLN A 337 -25.28 10.96 7.46
N ARG A 338 -25.23 11.62 8.62
CA ARG A 338 -24.34 12.78 8.86
C ARG A 338 -23.01 12.44 9.52
N LYS A 339 -22.68 11.16 9.62
CA LYS A 339 -21.43 10.64 10.18
C LYS A 339 -21.09 9.28 9.61
N VAL A 340 -19.85 8.87 9.82
CA VAL A 340 -19.34 7.53 9.54
C VAL A 340 -19.10 6.79 10.85
N TYR A 341 -19.08 5.47 10.80
CA TYR A 341 -18.91 4.63 11.98
C TYR A 341 -17.55 3.94 11.93
N GLY A 342 -16.82 3.95 13.04
CA GLY A 342 -15.56 3.24 13.18
C GLY A 342 -15.74 2.06 14.12
N VAL A 343 -15.16 0.91 13.79
CA VAL A 343 -15.05 -0.22 14.72
C VAL A 343 -13.60 -0.68 14.81
N ARG A 344 -13.10 -0.79 16.04
CA ARG A 344 -11.78 -1.37 16.32
C ARG A 344 -11.96 -2.86 16.54
N VAL A 345 -11.31 -3.66 15.71
CA VAL A 345 -11.43 -5.11 15.73
C VAL A 345 -10.17 -5.69 16.35
N GLU A 346 -10.35 -6.49 17.40
CA GLU A 346 -9.28 -7.15 18.11
C GLU A 346 -9.24 -8.66 17.79
N GLU A 347 -8.16 -9.33 18.20
CA GLU A 347 -7.98 -10.78 17.95
C GLU A 347 -9.19 -11.60 18.45
N LYS A 348 -9.77 -11.25 19.61
CA LYS A 348 -10.99 -11.87 20.17
C LYS A 348 -12.24 -11.77 19.29
N ASP A 349 -12.25 -10.82 18.37
CA ASP A 349 -13.35 -10.57 17.43
C ASP A 349 -13.08 -11.26 16.07
N MET A 350 -11.85 -11.71 15.85
CA MET A 350 -11.38 -12.31 14.59
C MET A 350 -11.30 -13.83 14.66
N VAL A 351 -11.02 -14.39 15.84
CA VAL A 351 -10.83 -15.82 16.04
C VAL A 351 -11.53 -16.32 17.31
N GLU A 352 -11.92 -17.58 17.31
CA GLU A 352 -12.36 -18.28 18.52
C GLU A 352 -11.68 -19.64 18.63
N ARG A 353 -11.51 -20.11 19.87
CA ARG A 353 -10.89 -21.39 20.16
C ARG A 353 -11.85 -22.52 19.76
N MET A 354 -11.35 -23.48 18.99
CA MET A 354 -12.11 -24.66 18.59
C MET A 354 -12.38 -25.55 19.80
N SER A 355 -13.52 -26.26 19.80
CA SER A 355 -13.75 -27.30 20.80
C SER A 355 -12.75 -28.45 20.60
N THR A 356 -12.48 -29.20 21.67
CA THR A 356 -11.52 -30.33 21.67
C THR A 356 -11.84 -31.41 20.62
N GLU A 357 -13.08 -31.47 20.12
CA GLU A 357 -13.52 -32.42 19.09
C GLU A 357 -13.22 -31.96 17.66
N GLN A 358 -12.92 -30.68 17.43
CA GLN A 358 -12.69 -30.09 16.11
C GLN A 358 -11.21 -29.81 15.82
N ALA A 359 -10.32 -30.08 16.76
CA ALA A 359 -8.89 -29.94 16.57
C ALA A 359 -8.35 -31.07 15.68
N VAL A 360 -7.93 -30.74 14.45
CA VAL A 360 -7.21 -31.69 13.59
C VAL A 360 -5.85 -31.99 14.21
N PRO A 361 -5.50 -33.24 14.52
CA PRO A 361 -4.18 -33.56 15.06
C PRO A 361 -3.15 -33.51 13.94
N GLN A 362 -2.18 -32.59 14.05
CA GLN A 362 -0.89 -32.75 13.41
C GLN A 362 0.21 -32.88 14.48
N ALA A 363 0.86 -34.04 14.46
CA ALA A 363 2.13 -34.42 15.08
C ALA A 363 2.42 -33.93 16.53
N SER A 364 2.27 -34.88 17.46
CA SER A 364 2.97 -35.04 18.75
C SER A 364 3.71 -33.83 19.34
N VAL A 365 3.08 -33.16 20.31
CA VAL A 365 3.78 -32.47 21.39
C VAL A 365 3.14 -32.91 22.71
N GLN A 366 3.99 -33.29 23.67
CA GLN A 366 3.65 -33.84 24.97
C GLN A 366 2.82 -32.87 25.82
N SER A 367 1.96 -33.49 26.63
CA SER A 367 0.93 -32.93 27.51
C SER A 367 1.43 -31.91 28.54
N ILE A 368 0.68 -30.81 28.67
CA ILE A 368 0.57 -30.01 29.89
C ILE A 368 -0.91 -29.99 30.26
N ASP A 369 -1.19 -30.13 31.55
CA ASP A 369 -2.46 -30.47 32.22
C ASP A 369 -3.75 -29.81 31.70
N PRO A 370 -4.91 -30.48 31.80
CA PRO A 370 -6.20 -29.95 31.36
C PRO A 370 -6.76 -28.91 32.35
N PRO A 371 -7.19 -27.71 31.91
CA PRO A 371 -7.99 -26.83 32.75
C PRO A 371 -9.47 -27.27 32.74
N THR A 372 -10.09 -27.06 33.90
CA THR A 372 -11.48 -27.35 34.30
C THR A 372 -12.54 -26.81 33.31
N PRO A 373 -13.69 -27.50 33.12
CA PRO A 373 -14.71 -27.08 32.16
C PRO A 373 -15.70 -26.11 32.82
N SER A 374 -15.56 -24.81 32.58
CA SER A 374 -16.67 -23.87 32.76
C SER A 374 -16.53 -22.63 31.88
N SER A 375 -17.65 -22.25 31.25
CA SER A 375 -17.83 -21.17 30.27
C SER A 375 -17.21 -21.41 28.89
N SER A 376 -17.91 -20.96 27.83
CA SER A 376 -17.50 -21.07 26.42
C SER A 376 -16.01 -20.78 26.23
N PRO A 377 -15.30 -21.45 25.31
CA PRO A 377 -13.85 -21.34 25.23
C PRO A 377 -13.48 -19.91 24.85
N SER A 378 -13.14 -19.12 25.86
CA SER A 378 -12.88 -17.70 25.72
C SER A 378 -11.54 -17.51 25.01
N TYR A 379 -11.44 -16.44 24.24
CA TYR A 379 -10.19 -16.08 23.57
C TYR A 379 -9.07 -15.84 24.59
N ALA A 380 -7.96 -16.57 24.47
CA ALA A 380 -6.75 -16.35 25.27
C ALA A 380 -5.59 -15.90 24.37
N ARG A 381 -5.13 -14.65 24.54
CA ARG A 381 -4.13 -14.04 23.65
C ARG A 381 -2.82 -14.81 23.58
N ASP A 382 -2.29 -15.22 24.73
CA ASP A 382 -0.99 -15.89 24.78
C ASP A 382 -1.07 -17.30 24.18
N GLU A 383 -2.17 -18.03 24.43
CA GLU A 383 -2.42 -19.31 23.77
C GLU A 383 -2.57 -19.14 22.26
N TYR A 384 -3.35 -18.17 21.78
CA TYR A 384 -3.51 -17.93 20.34
C TYR A 384 -2.18 -17.61 19.65
N ARG A 385 -1.26 -16.92 20.33
CA ARG A 385 0.05 -16.59 19.76
C ARG A 385 0.98 -17.79 19.69
N LEU A 386 0.90 -18.69 20.66
CA LEU A 386 1.72 -19.91 20.74
C LEU A 386 1.13 -21.08 19.93
N HIS A 387 -0.19 -21.16 19.88
CA HIS A 387 -0.99 -22.26 19.31
C HIS A 387 -2.12 -21.74 18.40
N PRO A 388 -1.82 -20.96 17.35
CA PRO A 388 -2.85 -20.41 16.46
C PRO A 388 -3.67 -21.48 15.74
N GLU A 389 -3.14 -22.70 15.59
CA GLU A 389 -3.83 -23.87 15.01
C GLU A 389 -5.06 -24.32 15.81
N ARG A 390 -5.18 -23.91 17.08
CA ARG A 390 -6.33 -24.22 17.95
C ARG A 390 -7.51 -23.27 17.75
N TYR A 391 -7.37 -22.29 16.85
CA TYR A 391 -8.32 -21.21 16.66
C TYR A 391 -8.88 -21.20 15.23
N ARG A 392 -10.19 -21.00 15.10
CA ARG A 392 -10.88 -20.83 13.81
C ARG A 392 -11.21 -19.36 13.57
N PRO A 393 -11.19 -18.88 12.31
CA PRO A 393 -11.54 -17.49 12.00
C PRO A 393 -13.05 -17.25 12.06
N ILE A 394 -13.48 -16.22 12.77
CA ILE A 394 -14.89 -15.79 12.95
C ILE A 394 -15.16 -14.36 12.49
N PHE A 395 -14.14 -13.65 11.98
CA PHE A 395 -14.30 -12.30 11.46
C PHE A 395 -15.42 -12.21 10.39
N HIS A 396 -15.48 -13.21 9.51
CA HIS A 396 -16.49 -13.32 8.46
C HIS A 396 -17.93 -13.50 8.97
N GLU A 397 -18.11 -13.99 10.19
CA GLU A 397 -19.41 -14.20 10.84
C GLU A 397 -19.82 -12.99 11.67
N ARG A 398 -18.87 -12.43 12.44
CA ARG A 398 -19.16 -11.41 13.48
C ARG A 398 -18.97 -9.96 13.05
N VAL A 399 -18.07 -9.70 12.10
CA VAL A 399 -17.67 -8.32 11.74
C VAL A 399 -17.92 -8.04 10.27
N ALA A 400 -17.36 -8.86 9.38
CA ALA A 400 -17.41 -8.65 7.93
C ALA A 400 -18.82 -8.38 7.37
N PRO A 401 -19.91 -9.02 7.86
CA PRO A 401 -21.25 -8.77 7.34
C PRO A 401 -21.76 -7.35 7.54
N TYR A 402 -21.22 -6.61 8.51
CA TYR A 402 -21.73 -5.31 8.97
C TYR A 402 -20.81 -4.13 8.61
N VAL A 403 -19.72 -4.38 7.86
CA VAL A 403 -18.69 -3.37 7.58
C VAL A 403 -18.65 -3.00 6.10
N SER A 404 -18.57 -1.72 5.81
CA SER A 404 -18.51 -1.18 4.45
C SER A 404 -17.07 -1.12 3.93
N VAL A 405 -16.11 -0.86 4.82
CA VAL A 405 -14.69 -0.70 4.50
C VAL A 405 -13.84 -1.45 5.53
N LEU A 406 -12.83 -2.18 5.07
CA LEU A 406 -11.83 -2.82 5.92
C LEU A 406 -10.47 -2.15 5.76
N VAL A 407 -9.98 -1.55 6.83
CA VAL A 407 -8.61 -1.06 6.98
C VAL A 407 -7.80 -2.13 7.70
N ASN A 408 -7.14 -2.98 6.92
CA ASN A 408 -6.40 -4.12 7.46
C ASN A 408 -4.97 -3.75 7.88
N GLY A 409 -4.72 -3.57 9.18
CA GLY A 409 -3.44 -3.15 9.74
C GLY A 409 -2.66 -4.24 10.48
N ILE A 410 -3.08 -5.50 10.38
CA ILE A 410 -2.38 -6.63 11.00
C ILE A 410 -1.25 -7.17 10.13
N TYR A 411 -0.20 -7.64 10.78
CA TYR A 411 0.76 -8.57 10.17
C TYR A 411 0.14 -9.97 10.13
N TRP A 412 0.46 -10.75 9.10
CA TRP A 412 -0.01 -12.13 8.96
C TRP A 412 1.12 -13.01 8.41
N ASP A 413 1.21 -14.23 8.93
CA ASP A 413 2.00 -15.31 8.38
C ASP A 413 1.20 -16.63 8.40
N GLN A 414 1.73 -17.66 7.75
CA GLN A 414 1.02 -18.91 7.47
C GLN A 414 0.59 -19.69 8.72
N ARG A 415 1.17 -19.42 9.89
CA ARG A 415 0.80 -20.08 11.14
C ARG A 415 -0.58 -19.63 11.63
N TYR A 416 -0.97 -18.40 11.30
CA TYR A 416 -2.22 -17.81 11.78
C TYR A 416 -3.38 -18.06 10.80
N PRO A 417 -4.61 -18.29 11.30
CA PRO A 417 -5.78 -18.39 10.45
C PRO A 417 -5.95 -17.10 9.61
N ARG A 418 -6.43 -17.27 8.38
CA ARG A 418 -6.69 -16.13 7.49
C ARG A 418 -7.86 -15.31 8.05
N LEU A 419 -7.71 -13.98 8.09
CA LEU A 419 -8.78 -13.07 8.53
C LEU A 419 -10.06 -13.25 7.71
N LEU A 420 -9.93 -13.32 6.38
CA LEU A 420 -11.05 -13.53 5.46
C LEU A 420 -10.56 -14.28 4.21
N THR A 421 -11.20 -15.39 3.86
CA THR A 421 -10.89 -16.17 2.67
C THR A 421 -11.68 -15.68 1.45
N LYS A 422 -11.22 -16.06 0.24
CA LYS A 422 -11.96 -15.77 -1.01
C LYS A 422 -13.34 -16.42 -1.03
N ALA A 423 -13.48 -17.61 -0.45
CA ALA A 423 -14.75 -18.32 -0.35
C ALA A 423 -15.74 -17.56 0.55
N GLN A 424 -15.31 -17.18 1.75
CA GLN A 424 -16.11 -16.36 2.67
C GLN A 424 -16.48 -15.01 2.07
N MET A 425 -15.56 -14.35 1.37
CA MET A 425 -15.86 -13.09 0.68
C MET A 425 -16.91 -13.26 -0.42
N LYS A 426 -16.83 -14.36 -1.19
CA LYS A 426 -17.83 -14.69 -2.21
C LYS A 426 -19.20 -14.99 -1.59
N GLU A 427 -19.22 -15.70 -0.47
CA GLU A 427 -20.43 -15.98 0.29
C GLU A 427 -21.09 -14.69 0.78
N LEU A 428 -20.33 -13.80 1.45
CA LEU A 428 -20.80 -12.47 1.88
C LEU A 428 -21.33 -11.63 0.72
N TRP A 429 -20.72 -11.75 -0.46
CA TRP A 429 -21.19 -11.07 -1.66
C TRP A 429 -22.54 -11.60 -2.15
N HIS A 430 -22.76 -12.91 -2.09
CA HIS A 430 -24.00 -13.54 -2.55
C HIS A 430 -25.15 -13.44 -1.54
N SER A 431 -24.87 -13.65 -0.25
CA SER A 431 -25.86 -13.50 0.81
C SER A 431 -26.24 -12.02 1.06
N GLY A 432 -25.41 -11.10 0.56
CA GLY A 432 -25.50 -9.68 0.82
C GLY A 432 -24.90 -9.35 2.19
N LEU A 433 -24.20 -8.22 2.29
CA LEU A 433 -23.85 -7.67 3.59
C LEU A 433 -25.14 -7.40 4.37
N LYS A 434 -25.17 -7.81 5.64
CA LYS A 434 -26.22 -7.43 6.59
C LYS A 434 -26.03 -5.92 6.78
N GLY A 435 -26.76 -5.13 5.98
CA GLY A 435 -26.53 -3.68 5.86
C GLY A 435 -27.29 -3.02 4.70
N GLY A 436 -27.31 -3.65 3.52
CA GLY A 436 -27.84 -3.08 2.28
C GLY A 436 -27.02 -1.88 1.75
N GLY A 437 -27.02 -1.52 0.47
CA GLY A 437 -27.46 -2.20 -0.76
C GLY A 437 -26.29 -2.60 -1.69
N ARG A 438 -26.63 -3.16 -2.87
CA ARG A 438 -25.69 -3.62 -3.92
C ARG A 438 -24.93 -2.48 -4.62
#